data_AF-A0A086LC80-F1
#
_entry.id   AF-A0A086LC80-F1
#
_cell.length_a   1.000
_cell.length_b   1.000
_cell.length_c   1.000
_cell.angle_alpha   90.00
_cell.angle_beta   90.00
_cell.angle_gamma   90.00
#
_symmetry.space_group_name_H-M   'P 1'
#
loop_
_entity.id
_entity.type
_entity.pdbx_description
1 polymer ?
#
loop_
_entity_poly.entity_id
_entity_poly.type
_entity_poly.pdbx_seq_one_letter_code
_entity_poly.pdbx_strand_id
1 'polypeptide(L)'
;MTPGVATRDASAGGAFRDLSKGAVLQCVEAATLGMPFEVWKTRMGRYRSESTVEAFQQIYREGGVRAYWRGLAPKLVESASKGAVLLYSKVRGSPRRKEEGRMKENKQRVETAERKDELTREA
;
A
#
# COMPACT_ATOMS: atom_id res chain seq x y z
N MET A 1 24.42 11.41 -1.06
CA MET A 1 24.22 10.59 -2.28
C MET A 1 23.92 9.17 -1.84
N THR A 2 22.65 8.81 -1.70
CA THR A 2 22.24 7.43 -1.43
C THR A 2 21.89 6.78 -2.78
N PRO A 3 22.52 5.66 -3.15
CA PRO A 3 22.22 5.00 -4.41
C PRO A 3 20.79 4.46 -4.36
N GLY A 4 20.06 4.74 -5.43
CA GLY A 4 18.68 4.30 -5.63
C GLY A 4 18.58 2.78 -5.58
N VAL A 5 17.64 2.30 -4.77
CA VAL A 5 17.11 0.93 -4.82
C VAL A 5 16.49 0.73 -6.19
N ALA A 6 17.29 0.20 -7.11
CA ALA A 6 16.86 -0.33 -8.38
C ALA A 6 16.34 -1.76 -8.17
N THR A 7 15.06 -1.91 -7.84
CA THR A 7 14.39 -3.20 -7.99
C THR A 7 14.16 -3.44 -9.48
N ARG A 8 15.16 -4.04 -10.13
CA ARG A 8 15.01 -4.68 -11.44
C ARG A 8 14.41 -6.08 -11.24
N ASP A 9 13.58 -6.46 -12.21
CA ASP A 9 13.10 -7.81 -12.49
C ASP A 9 11.92 -8.35 -11.66
N ALA A 10 10.73 -7.83 -12.01
CA ALA A 10 9.46 -8.45 -11.69
C ALA A 10 9.27 -9.76 -12.49
N SER A 11 9.82 -10.85 -11.98
CA SER A 11 9.22 -12.17 -12.21
C SER A 11 7.90 -12.22 -11.45
N ALA A 12 6.80 -12.61 -12.10
CA ALA A 12 5.47 -12.68 -11.48
C ALA A 12 5.47 -13.53 -10.18
N GLY A 13 6.36 -14.52 -10.08
CA GLY A 13 6.58 -15.32 -8.88
C GLY A 13 7.49 -14.70 -7.82
N GLY A 14 8.30 -13.69 -8.16
CA GLY A 14 9.11 -12.91 -7.21
C GLY A 14 8.28 -11.84 -6.52
N ALA A 15 7.58 -11.04 -7.31
CA ALA A 15 6.74 -9.95 -6.82
C ALA A 15 5.63 -10.42 -5.86
N PHE A 16 5.01 -11.56 -6.14
CA PHE A 16 4.00 -12.14 -5.23
C PHE A 16 4.60 -12.59 -3.89
N ARG A 17 5.84 -13.11 -3.90
CA ARG A 17 6.56 -13.58 -2.70
C ARG A 17 6.97 -12.42 -1.80
N ASP A 18 7.38 -11.30 -2.39
CA ASP A 18 7.74 -10.10 -1.64
C ASP A 18 6.50 -9.38 -1.09
N LEU A 19 5.41 -9.33 -1.88
CA LEU A 19 4.13 -8.82 -1.43
C LEU A 19 3.57 -9.63 -0.24
N SER A 20 3.65 -10.96 -0.32
CA SER A 20 3.16 -11.83 0.75
C SER A 20 4.00 -11.73 2.02
N LYS A 21 5.33 -11.58 1.92
CA LYS A 21 6.18 -11.26 3.09
C LYS A 21 5.76 -9.95 3.75
N GLY A 22 5.52 -8.90 2.95
CA GLY A 22 5.03 -7.61 3.47
C GLY A 22 3.67 -7.72 4.16
N ALA A 23 2.73 -8.45 3.55
CA ALA A 23 1.40 -8.68 4.12
C ALA A 23 1.46 -9.46 5.43
N VAL A 24 2.28 -10.51 5.52
CA VAL A 24 2.45 -11.30 6.74
C VAL A 24 3.09 -10.46 7.85
N LEU A 25 4.13 -9.70 7.54
CA LEU A 25 4.76 -8.81 8.52
C LEU A 25 3.77 -7.78 9.06
N GLN A 26 2.98 -7.17 8.18
CA GLN A 26 1.92 -6.23 8.56
C GLN A 26 0.86 -6.89 9.46
N CYS A 27 0.47 -8.14 9.16
CA CYS A 27 -0.49 -8.88 9.97
C CYS A 27 0.07 -9.19 11.37
N VAL A 28 1.35 -9.55 11.46
CA VAL A 28 2.01 -9.83 12.75
C VAL A 28 2.13 -8.56 13.60
N GLU A 29 2.52 -7.43 12.99
CA GLU A 29 2.58 -6.14 13.67
C GLU A 29 1.19 -5.70 14.17
N ALA A 30 0.19 -5.77 13.28
CA ALA A 30 -1.19 -5.41 13.59
C ALA A 30 -1.79 -6.34 14.67
N ALA A 31 -1.45 -7.62 14.67
CA ALA A 31 -1.98 -8.58 15.65
C ALA A 31 -1.33 -8.44 17.03
N THR A 32 -0.04 -8.11 17.09
CA THR A 32 0.70 -8.09 18.36
C THR A 32 0.43 -6.84 19.19
N LEU A 33 0.39 -5.66 18.54
CA LEU A 33 0.22 -4.38 19.24
C LEU A 33 -1.06 -3.64 18.83
N GLY A 34 -1.43 -3.71 17.55
CA GLY A 34 -2.58 -2.98 17.02
C GLY A 34 -3.92 -3.48 17.56
N MET A 35 -4.11 -4.80 17.62
CA MET A 35 -5.36 -5.39 18.07
C MET A 35 -5.68 -5.18 19.56
N PRO A 36 -4.77 -5.44 20.52
CA PRO A 36 -5.07 -5.17 21.92
C PRO A 36 -5.32 -3.68 22.18
N PHE A 37 -4.62 -2.77 21.51
CA PHE A 37 -4.83 -1.33 21.64
C PHE A 37 -6.19 -0.88 21.09
N GLU A 38 -6.60 -1.41 19.94
CA GLU A 38 -7.89 -1.07 19.34
C GLU A 38 -9.07 -1.60 20.16
N VAL A 39 -8.98 -2.83 20.70
CA VAL A 39 -9.99 -3.41 21.59
C VAL A 39 -10.09 -2.60 22.89
N TRP A 40 -8.95 -2.24 23.48
CA TRP A 40 -8.92 -1.39 24.67
C TRP A 40 -9.57 -0.02 24.39
N LYS A 41 -9.20 0.64 23.29
CA LYS A 41 -9.73 1.97 22.92
C LYS A 41 -11.24 1.94 22.68
N THR A 42 -11.76 0.91 22.01
CA THR A 42 -13.21 0.77 21.82
C THR A 42 -13.94 0.52 23.15
N ARG A 43 -13.35 -0.26 24.06
CA ARG A 43 -13.93 -0.51 25.39
C ARG A 43 -13.96 0.73 26.26
N MET A 44 -12.88 1.54 26.26
CA MET A 44 -12.85 2.84 26.95
C MET A 44 -13.88 3.82 26.38
N GLY A 45 -14.16 3.76 25.08
CA GLY A 45 -15.22 4.57 24.45
C GLY A 45 -16.64 4.12 24.86
N ARG A 46 -16.83 2.82 25.10
CA ARG A 46 -18.11 2.20 25.50
C ARG A 46 -18.38 2.33 27.00
N TYR A 47 -17.34 2.18 27.82
CA TYR A 47 -17.38 2.22 29.29
C TYR A 47 -16.52 3.38 29.80
N ARG A 48 -17.08 4.58 29.74
CA ARG A 48 -16.39 5.82 30.13
C ARG A 48 -16.05 5.93 31.62
N SER A 49 -16.62 5.07 32.47
CA SER A 49 -16.38 5.08 33.92
C SER A 49 -15.33 4.07 34.38
N GLU A 50 -14.82 3.19 33.52
CA GLU A 50 -13.78 2.22 33.88
C GLU A 50 -12.39 2.84 33.74
N SER A 51 -11.50 2.52 34.69
CA SER A 51 -10.09 2.89 34.61
C SER A 51 -9.37 2.03 33.56
N THR A 52 -8.32 2.57 32.94
CA THR A 52 -7.49 1.85 31.95
C THR A 52 -7.11 0.44 32.39
N VAL A 53 -6.64 0.27 33.64
CA VAL A 53 -6.16 -1.01 34.18
C VAL A 53 -7.33 -1.98 34.39
N GLU A 54 -8.47 -1.48 34.86
CA GLU A 54 -9.69 -2.28 35.03
C GLU A 54 -10.19 -2.79 33.69
N ALA A 55 -10.14 -1.95 32.64
CA ALA A 55 -10.55 -2.34 31.29
C ALA A 55 -9.68 -3.49 30.76
N PHE A 56 -8.36 -3.46 30.96
CA PHE A 56 -7.47 -4.57 30.59
C PHE A 56 -7.77 -5.84 31.38
N GLN A 57 -7.93 -5.74 32.71
CA GLN A 57 -8.26 -6.90 33.55
C GLN A 57 -9.59 -7.53 33.18
N GLN A 58 -10.59 -6.71 32.88
CA GLN A 58 -11.90 -7.18 32.45
C GLN A 58 -11.85 -7.90 31.10
N ILE A 59 -11.15 -7.36 30.09
CA ILE A 59 -10.98 -8.04 28.79
C ILE A 59 -10.33 -9.42 28.99
N TYR A 60 -9.32 -9.49 29.86
CA TYR A 60 -8.68 -10.75 30.22
C TYR A 60 -9.63 -11.71 30.97
N ARG A 61 -10.51 -11.21 31.84
CA ARG A 61 -11.51 -12.02 32.56
C ARG A 61 -12.65 -12.50 31.67
N GLU A 62 -13.08 -11.73 30.67
CA GLU A 62 -14.20 -12.06 29.78
C GLU A 62 -13.87 -13.19 28.79
N GLY A 63 -12.62 -13.28 28.31
CA GLY A 63 -12.26 -14.27 27.29
C GLY A 63 -10.77 -14.57 27.17
N GLY A 64 -9.99 -14.20 28.19
CA GLY A 64 -8.55 -14.43 28.23
C GLY A 64 -7.80 -13.75 27.09
N VAL A 65 -6.69 -14.35 26.70
CA VAL A 65 -5.82 -13.85 25.63
C VAL A 65 -6.59 -13.75 24.31
N ARG A 66 -7.50 -14.69 24.00
CA ARG A 66 -8.30 -14.68 22.75
C ARG A 66 -9.28 -13.51 22.64
N ALA A 67 -9.69 -12.88 23.74
CA ALA A 67 -10.57 -11.71 23.71
C ALA A 67 -9.94 -10.53 22.96
N TYR A 68 -8.61 -10.36 23.05
CA TYR A 68 -7.87 -9.32 22.33
C TYR A 68 -7.81 -9.54 20.81
N TRP A 69 -8.03 -10.78 20.33
CA TRP A 69 -8.11 -11.11 18.90
C TRP A 69 -9.56 -11.15 18.38
N ARG A 70 -10.55 -10.91 19.25
CA ARG A 70 -11.98 -10.99 18.90
C ARG A 70 -12.37 -9.72 18.12
N GLY A 71 -12.23 -9.78 16.79
CA GLY A 71 -12.38 -8.63 15.89
C GLY A 71 -11.39 -8.61 14.71
N LEU A 72 -10.51 -9.62 14.60
CA LEU A 72 -9.55 -9.74 13.50
C LEU A 72 -10.25 -9.79 12.12
N ALA A 73 -11.37 -10.50 12.00
CA ALA A 73 -12.09 -10.66 10.74
C ALA A 73 -12.55 -9.33 10.12
N PRO A 74 -13.28 -8.44 10.82
CA PRO A 74 -13.65 -7.14 10.26
C PRO A 74 -12.44 -6.25 9.95
N LYS A 75 -11.38 -6.29 10.76
CA LYS A 75 -10.13 -5.56 10.49
C LYS A 75 -9.42 -6.01 9.22
N LEU A 76 -9.38 -7.32 8.97
CA LEU A 76 -8.80 -7.89 7.77
C LEU A 76 -9.60 -7.49 6.53
N VAL A 77 -10.93 -7.50 6.61
CA VAL A 77 -11.79 -7.04 5.50
C VAL A 77 -11.58 -5.56 5.19
N GLU A 78 -11.48 -4.70 6.20
CA GLU A 78 -11.21 -3.28 6.00
C GLU A 78 -9.83 -3.05 5.34
N SER A 79 -8.79 -3.69 5.86
CA SER A 79 -7.42 -3.56 5.34
C SER A 79 -7.30 -4.12 3.91
N ALA A 80 -7.96 -5.25 3.63
CA ALA A 80 -8.02 -5.85 2.30
C ALA A 80 -8.73 -4.93 1.30
N SER A 81 -9.83 -4.29 1.71
CA SER A 81 -10.57 -3.37 0.84
C SER A 81 -9.74 -2.13 0.49
N LYS A 82 -9.02 -1.55 1.47
CA LYS A 82 -8.07 -0.44 1.25
C LYS A 82 -6.97 -0.83 0.25
N GLY A 83 -6.39 -2.04 0.42
CA GLY A 83 -5.38 -2.57 -0.49
C GLY A 83 -5.92 -2.82 -1.91
N ALA A 84 -7.13 -3.36 -2.03
CA ALA A 84 -7.79 -3.63 -3.30
C ALA A 84 -8.08 -2.34 -4.08
N VAL A 85 -8.56 -1.28 -3.42
CA VAL A 85 -8.79 0.03 -4.05
C VAL A 85 -7.48 0.64 -4.55
N LEU A 86 -6.41 0.56 -3.76
CA LEU A 86 -5.09 1.04 -4.18
C LEU A 86 -4.58 0.30 -5.42
N LEU A 87 -4.69 -1.04 -5.40
CA LEU A 87 -4.26 -1.88 -6.52
C LEU A 87 -5.09 -1.60 -7.77
N TYR A 88 -6.41 -1.46 -7.62
CA TYR A 88 -7.32 -1.11 -8.70
C TYR A 88 -7.00 0.26 -9.31
N SER A 89 -6.75 1.27 -8.48
CA SER A 89 -6.31 2.60 -8.91
C SER A 89 -4.96 2.54 -9.62
N LYS A 90 -4.04 1.63 -9.25
CA LYS A 90 -2.75 1.49 -9.94
C LYS A 90 -2.89 0.79 -11.30
N VAL A 91 -3.79 -0.19 -11.39
CA VAL A 91 -4.16 -0.88 -12.65
C VAL A 91 -4.82 0.08 -13.63
N ARG A 92 -5.72 0.95 -13.17
CA ARG A 92 -6.47 1.90 -14.03
C ARG A 92 -5.76 3.25 -14.22
N GLY A 93 -4.99 3.67 -13.23
CA GLY A 93 -4.33 4.98 -13.13
C GLY A 93 -2.94 5.06 -13.74
N SER A 94 -2.54 4.11 -14.61
CA SER A 94 -1.34 4.25 -15.45
C SER A 94 -1.56 4.84 -16.86
N PRO A 95 -2.28 5.97 -17.07
CA PRO A 95 -2.19 6.71 -18.34
C PRO A 95 -0.79 7.27 -18.64
N ARG A 96 0.06 7.52 -17.63
CA ARG A 96 1.34 8.23 -17.81
C ARG A 96 2.36 7.53 -18.71
N ARG A 97 2.26 6.21 -18.93
CA ARG A 97 3.23 5.52 -19.81
C ARG A 97 2.98 5.80 -21.28
N LYS A 98 1.74 6.15 -21.67
CA LYS A 98 1.45 6.53 -23.06
C LYS A 98 1.88 7.96 -23.37
N GLU A 99 1.91 8.86 -22.40
CA GLU A 99 2.26 10.28 -22.61
C GLU A 99 3.77 10.50 -22.78
N GLU A 100 4.61 9.86 -21.96
CA GLU A 100 6.08 9.93 -22.12
C GLU A 100 6.57 9.31 -23.43
N GLY A 101 5.89 8.27 -23.93
CA GLY A 101 6.20 7.67 -25.23
C GLY A 101 5.86 8.60 -26.40
N ARG A 102 4.68 9.24 -26.34
CA ARG A 102 4.20 10.15 -27.40
C ARG A 102 5.00 11.45 -27.47
N MET A 103 5.51 11.92 -26.32
CA MET A 103 6.36 13.11 -26.26
C MET A 103 7.74 12.88 -26.87
N LYS A 104 8.31 11.68 -26.71
CA LYS A 104 9.57 11.29 -27.36
C LYS A 104 9.41 11.16 -28.88
N GLU A 105 8.32 10.54 -29.33
CA GLU A 105 8.02 10.42 -30.76
C GLU A 105 7.80 11.78 -31.42
N ASN A 106 7.03 12.68 -30.78
CA ASN A 106 6.78 14.01 -31.32
C ASN A 106 8.06 14.86 -31.37
N LYS A 107 8.91 14.79 -30.33
CA LYS A 107 10.20 15.49 -30.32
C LYS A 107 11.12 15.01 -31.45
N GLN A 108 11.16 13.71 -31.71
CA GLN A 108 12.00 13.14 -32.77
C GLN A 108 11.48 13.48 -34.17
N ARG A 109 10.16 13.57 -34.37
CA ARG A 109 9.57 14.04 -35.63
C ARG A 109 9.87 15.51 -35.91
N VAL A 110 9.85 16.36 -34.88
CA VAL A 110 10.21 17.78 -35.00
C VAL A 110 11.69 17.92 -35.37
N GLU A 111 12.59 17.23 -34.67
CA GLU A 111 14.04 17.28 -34.95
C GLU A 111 14.39 16.75 -36.36
N THR A 112 13.64 15.76 -36.84
CA THR A 112 13.80 15.23 -38.21
C THR A 112 13.23 16.16 -39.27
N ALA A 113 12.20 16.94 -38.95
CA ALA A 113 11.65 17.95 -39.85
C ALA A 113 12.59 19.16 -39.97
N GLU A 114 13.12 19.65 -38.84
CA GLU A 114 14.06 20.77 -38.82
C GLU A 114 15.35 20.46 -39.61
N ARG A 115 15.91 19.25 -39.48
CA ARG A 115 17.06 18.83 -40.30
C ARG A 115 16.78 18.79 -41.79
N LYS A 116 15.55 18.48 -42.20
CA LYS A 116 15.17 18.46 -43.63
C LYS A 116 15.02 19.87 -44.18
N ASP A 117 14.51 20.80 -43.39
CA ASP A 117 14.42 22.21 -43.76
C ASP A 117 15.79 22.88 -43.84
N GLU A 118 16.74 22.51 -42.97
CA GLU A 118 18.15 22.95 -43.06
C GLU A 118 18.81 22.46 -44.35
N LEU A 119 18.71 21.15 -44.65
CA LEU A 119 19.28 20.56 -45.87
C LEU A 119 18.66 21.11 -47.17
N THR A 120 17.39 21.55 -47.13
CA THR A 120 16.72 22.13 -48.31
C THR A 120 17.06 23.62 -48.50
N ARG A 121 17.55 24.30 -47.47
CA ARG A 121 18.02 25.70 -47.55
C ARG A 121 19.48 25.82 -47.99
N GLU A 122 20.27 24.76 -47.84
CA GLU A 122 21.67 24.68 -48.24
C GLU A 122 21.89 24.14 -49.67
N ALA A 123 20.82 23.69 -50.35
CA ALA A 123 20.82 23.16 -51.73
C ALA A 123 20.22 24.16 -52.73
#